data_AF-A0A955B2K9-F1
#
_entry.id   AF-A0A955B2K9-F1
#
_cell.length_a   1.000
_cell.length_b   1.000
_cell.length_c   1.000
_cell.angle_alpha   90.00
_cell.angle_beta   90.00
_cell.angle_gamma   90.00
#
_symmetry.space_group_name_H-M   'P 1'
#
loop_
_entity.id
_entity.type
_entity.pdbx_description
1 polymer ?
#
loop_
_entity_poly.entity_id
_entity_poly.type
_entity_poly.pdbx_seq_one_letter_code
_entity_poly.pdbx_strand_id
1 'polypeptide(L)'
;VKRLLANDENFRGMFLQQFGLFEGRHPLVQARQKYFGGEFDDVDEKLGATGLYMECRLPDELIRDLATNPAAQKRMGFEQGNLKPEIFQRQMQGAQMIALQAKTNATYWIGFVHFANGNYKVASDWFQRSAEQHEGQGPWAAGAKYNLARSYEALGRWEDARKIYLLSESPQQHGDLVRARLIAQQHP
;
A
#
# COMPACT_ATOMS: atom_id res chain seq x y z
N VAL A 1 19.34 18.07 -5.17
CA VAL A 1 18.98 16.96 -4.24
C VAL A 1 20.21 16.27 -3.65
N LYS A 2 21.05 15.53 -4.41
CA LYS A 2 22.24 14.82 -3.84
C LYS A 2 23.17 15.69 -2.99
N ARG A 3 23.45 16.92 -3.41
CA ARG A 3 24.28 17.88 -2.66
C ARG A 3 23.61 18.45 -1.40
N LEU A 4 22.27 18.53 -1.39
CA LEU A 4 21.48 18.95 -0.23
C LEU A 4 21.33 17.81 0.78
N LEU A 5 21.13 16.57 0.30
CA LEU A 5 21.15 15.37 1.15
C LEU A 5 22.49 15.15 1.86
N ALA A 6 23.59 15.60 1.25
CA ALA A 6 24.93 15.45 1.82
C ALA A 6 25.27 16.53 2.87
N ASN A 7 24.68 17.73 2.75
CA ASN A 7 25.15 18.91 3.48
C ASN A 7 24.13 19.52 4.46
N ASP A 8 22.88 19.03 4.46
CA ASP A 8 21.83 19.53 5.35
C ASP A 8 21.14 18.35 6.04
N GLU A 9 21.43 18.17 7.33
CA GLU A 9 20.89 17.08 8.14
C GLU A 9 19.38 17.16 8.33
N ASN A 10 18.80 18.37 8.38
CA ASN A 10 17.36 18.55 8.52
C ASN A 10 16.66 18.18 7.21
N PHE A 11 17.19 18.66 6.08
CA PHE A 11 16.68 18.27 4.76
C PHE A 11 16.83 16.78 4.52
N ARG A 12 17.95 16.16 4.93
CA ARG A 12 18.15 14.71 4.83
C ARG A 12 17.17 13.94 5.71
N GLY A 13 16.93 14.38 6.94
CA GLY A 13 15.94 13.79 7.83
C GLY A 13 14.53 13.85 7.25
N MET A 14 14.11 15.03 6.78
CA MET A 14 12.81 15.21 6.09
C MET A 14 12.71 14.35 4.82
N PHE A 15 13.78 14.30 4.02
CA PHE A 15 13.79 13.53 2.79
C PHE A 15 13.74 12.02 3.04
N LEU A 16 14.48 11.49 4.02
CA LEU A 16 14.40 10.08 4.38
C LEU A 16 13.04 9.75 5.01
N GLN A 17 12.47 10.65 5.80
CA GLN A 17 11.13 10.49 6.36
C GLN A 17 10.05 10.47 5.27
N GLN A 18 10.21 11.28 4.22
CA GLN A 18 9.22 11.42 3.14
C GLN A 18 9.43 10.45 1.97
N PHE A 19 10.68 10.08 1.68
CA PHE A 19 11.06 9.34 0.49
C PHE A 19 11.92 8.09 0.77
N GLY A 20 12.28 7.81 2.02
CA GLY A 20 13.05 6.61 2.39
C GLY A 20 12.36 5.31 1.98
N LEU A 21 11.02 5.30 1.97
CA LEU A 21 10.19 4.21 1.44
C LEU A 21 10.47 3.91 -0.04
N PHE A 22 10.92 4.90 -0.80
CA PHE A 22 11.15 4.83 -2.24
C PHE A 22 12.63 4.69 -2.60
N GLU A 23 13.50 4.42 -1.64
CA GLU A 23 14.87 4.01 -1.94
C GLU A 23 14.86 2.68 -2.68
N GLY A 24 15.70 2.53 -3.71
CA GLY A 24 15.67 1.39 -4.64
C GLY A 24 15.87 0.00 -4.01
N ARG A 25 16.27 -0.06 -2.74
CA ARG A 25 16.44 -1.31 -1.98
C ARG A 25 15.21 -1.70 -1.15
N HIS A 26 14.25 -0.80 -0.93
CA HIS A 26 13.07 -1.11 -0.12
C HIS A 26 12.18 -2.15 -0.85
N PRO A 27 11.64 -3.18 -0.15
CA PRO A 27 10.84 -4.22 -0.79
C PRO A 27 9.66 -3.67 -1.60
N LEU A 28 9.03 -2.59 -1.15
CA LEU A 28 7.95 -1.90 -1.89
C LEU A 28 8.38 -1.46 -3.31
N VAL A 29 9.61 -0.97 -3.48
CA VAL A 29 10.12 -0.51 -4.78
C VAL A 29 10.44 -1.72 -5.66
N GLN A 30 11.07 -2.75 -5.08
CA GLN A 30 11.38 -3.99 -5.78
C GLN A 30 10.10 -4.69 -6.24
N ALA A 31 9.08 -4.79 -5.37
CA ALA A 31 7.77 -5.36 -5.68
C ALA A 31 7.11 -4.63 -6.86
N ARG A 32 7.22 -3.29 -6.88
CA ARG A 32 6.66 -2.48 -7.95
C ARG A 32 7.39 -2.68 -9.28
N GLN A 33 8.70 -2.84 -9.26
CA GLN A 33 9.49 -3.19 -10.44
C GLN A 33 9.09 -4.58 -10.97
N LYS A 34 8.98 -5.57 -10.09
CA LYS A 34 8.55 -6.94 -10.43
C LYS A 34 7.15 -6.98 -11.01
N TYR A 35 6.21 -6.24 -10.42
CA TYR A 35 4.86 -6.09 -10.95
C TYR A 35 4.86 -5.56 -12.39
N PHE A 36 5.60 -4.47 -12.67
CA PHE A 36 5.68 -3.95 -14.03
C PHE A 36 6.43 -4.87 -15.00
N GLY A 37 7.31 -5.73 -14.50
CA GLY A 37 7.96 -6.80 -15.26
C GLY A 37 7.09 -8.04 -15.51
N GLY A 38 5.89 -8.12 -14.92
CA GLY A 38 5.03 -9.30 -14.99
C GLY A 38 5.46 -10.46 -14.08
N GLU A 39 6.42 -10.24 -13.19
CA GLU A 39 6.93 -11.23 -12.24
C GLU A 39 6.06 -11.21 -10.97
N PHE A 40 4.87 -11.80 -11.03
CA PHE A 40 3.86 -11.68 -9.97
C PHE A 40 4.07 -12.63 -8.78
N ASP A 41 4.35 -13.90 -9.09
CA ASP A 41 4.43 -14.98 -8.12
C ASP A 41 5.89 -15.29 -7.77
N ASP A 42 6.08 -15.91 -6.60
CA ASP A 42 7.39 -16.35 -6.15
C ASP A 42 7.83 -17.57 -7.00
N VAL A 43 9.08 -17.56 -7.44
CA VAL A 43 9.67 -18.64 -8.23
C VAL A 43 10.90 -19.14 -7.49
N ASP A 44 10.86 -20.41 -7.09
CA ASP A 44 11.85 -21.03 -6.20
C ASP A 44 12.02 -20.21 -4.91
N GLU A 45 13.24 -19.75 -4.62
CA GLU A 45 13.58 -18.92 -3.46
C GLU A 45 13.52 -17.41 -3.77
N LYS A 46 13.11 -17.02 -4.99
CA LYS A 46 13.05 -15.62 -5.41
C LYS A 46 11.63 -15.09 -5.29
N LEU A 47 11.46 -14.09 -4.43
CA LEU A 47 10.18 -13.42 -4.27
C LEU A 47 9.77 -12.66 -5.54
N GLY A 48 8.54 -12.88 -5.97
CA GLY A 48 7.84 -12.09 -6.95
C GLY A 48 7.24 -10.82 -6.34
N ALA A 49 6.41 -10.13 -7.12
CA ALA A 49 5.75 -8.91 -6.66
C ALA A 49 4.89 -9.15 -5.41
N THR A 50 4.13 -10.26 -5.37
CA THR A 50 3.24 -10.58 -4.25
C THR A 50 4.02 -10.79 -2.96
N GLY A 51 5.06 -11.64 -2.99
CA GLY A 51 5.91 -11.91 -1.83
C GLY A 51 6.56 -10.64 -1.27
N LEU A 52 7.17 -9.81 -2.13
CA LEU A 52 7.81 -8.56 -1.73
C LEU A 52 6.81 -7.53 -1.15
N TYR A 53 5.58 -7.45 -1.69
CA TYR A 53 4.55 -6.62 -1.06
C TYR A 53 4.09 -7.19 0.28
N MET A 54 4.04 -8.51 0.45
CA MET A 54 3.68 -9.13 1.72
C MET A 54 4.72 -8.85 2.81
N GLU A 55 6.01 -8.76 2.48
CA GLU A 55 7.05 -8.33 3.43
C GLU A 55 6.85 -6.91 3.96
N CYS A 56 6.24 -6.03 3.16
CA CYS A 56 5.92 -4.66 3.59
C CYS A 56 4.76 -4.59 4.59
N ARG A 57 4.04 -5.71 4.83
CA ARG A 57 2.84 -5.76 5.66
C ARG A 57 3.12 -6.27 7.07
N LEU A 58 3.90 -5.52 7.84
CA LEU A 58 4.10 -5.83 9.25
C LEU A 58 2.75 -5.94 10.00
N PRO A 59 2.66 -6.80 11.03
CA PRO A 59 1.47 -6.90 11.88
C PRO A 59 1.09 -5.54 12.49
N ASP A 60 -0.21 -5.25 12.60
CA ASP A 60 -0.69 -3.95 13.12
C ASP A 60 -0.20 -3.66 14.52
N GLU A 61 -0.17 -4.68 15.38
CA GLU A 61 0.38 -4.58 16.74
C GLU A 61 1.86 -4.18 16.72
N LEU A 62 2.66 -4.79 15.85
CA LEU A 62 4.08 -4.47 15.75
C LEU A 62 4.32 -3.03 15.28
N ILE A 63 3.52 -2.54 14.33
CA ILE A 63 3.60 -1.15 13.86
C ILE A 63 3.19 -0.19 14.97
N ARG A 64 2.07 -0.44 15.65
CA ARG A 64 1.55 0.40 16.74
C ARG A 64 2.54 0.52 17.90
N ASP A 65 3.21 -0.58 18.22
CA ASP A 65 4.11 -0.67 19.37
C ASP A 65 5.54 -0.22 19.06
N LEU A 66 5.91 -0.07 17.78
CA LEU A 66 7.29 0.21 17.37
C LEU A 66 7.85 1.49 18.03
N ALA A 67 7.01 2.51 18.19
CA ALA A 67 7.42 3.77 18.80
C ALA A 67 7.57 3.70 20.32
N THR A 68 6.98 2.73 21.02
CA THR A 68 6.82 2.79 22.48
C THR A 68 7.28 1.55 23.23
N ASN A 69 7.45 0.42 22.54
CA ASN A 69 7.73 -0.88 23.15
C ASN A 69 9.13 -1.39 22.77
N PRO A 70 10.07 -1.49 23.73
CA PRO A 70 11.42 -2.01 23.49
C PRO A 70 11.46 -3.43 22.91
N ALA A 71 10.48 -4.28 23.23
CA ALA A 71 10.43 -5.63 22.66
C ALA A 71 10.07 -5.60 21.17
N ALA A 72 9.16 -4.72 20.76
CA ALA A 72 8.81 -4.50 19.35
C ALA A 72 10.01 -3.95 18.56
N GLN A 73 10.74 -2.99 19.16
CA GLN A 73 11.95 -2.41 18.58
C GLN A 73 13.04 -3.47 18.37
N LYS A 74 13.32 -4.28 19.40
CA LYS A 74 14.31 -5.36 19.32
C LYS A 74 13.94 -6.42 18.29
N ARG A 75 12.65 -6.77 18.17
CA ARG A 75 12.16 -7.70 17.13
C ARG A 75 12.43 -7.18 15.71
N MET A 76 12.42 -5.86 15.53
CA MET A 76 12.75 -5.19 14.28
C MET A 76 14.26 -4.91 14.13
N GLY A 77 15.09 -5.36 15.10
CA GLY A 77 16.54 -5.15 15.09
C GLY A 77 16.97 -3.74 15.51
N PHE A 78 16.07 -2.94 16.08
CA PHE A 78 16.42 -1.62 16.62
C PHE A 78 16.94 -1.74 18.04
N GLU A 79 18.08 -1.11 18.30
CA GLU A 79 18.67 -0.95 19.62
C GLU A 79 19.05 0.52 19.82
N GLN A 80 18.83 1.06 21.02
CA GLN A 80 19.17 2.45 21.32
C GLN A 80 20.69 2.70 21.23
N GLY A 81 21.50 1.75 21.73
CA GLY A 81 22.95 1.89 21.80
C GLY A 81 23.36 3.19 22.52
N ASN A 82 24.24 3.96 21.89
CA ASN A 82 24.74 5.24 22.43
C ASN A 82 23.88 6.45 22.05
N LEU A 83 22.73 6.26 21.38
CA LEU A 83 21.85 7.36 21.01
C LEU A 83 21.18 7.95 22.26
N LYS A 84 21.02 9.27 22.26
CA LYS A 84 20.19 9.95 23.26
C LYS A 84 18.75 9.44 23.16
N PRO A 85 18.04 9.23 24.29
CA PRO A 85 16.68 8.70 24.28
C PRO A 85 15.72 9.46 23.36
N GLU A 86 15.83 10.79 23.31
CA GLU A 86 14.95 11.64 22.50
C GLU A 86 15.17 11.45 21.00
N ILE A 87 16.42 11.22 20.60
CA ILE A 87 16.79 10.97 19.20
C ILE A 87 16.28 9.58 18.78
N PHE A 88 16.52 8.58 19.62
CA PHE A 88 16.04 7.22 19.37
C PHE A 88 14.52 7.16 19.28
N GLN A 89 13.82 7.85 20.19
CA GLN A 89 12.36 7.94 20.16
C GLN A 89 11.84 8.56 18.86
N ARG A 90 12.46 9.65 18.38
CA ARG A 90 12.10 10.27 17.10
C ARG A 90 12.36 9.33 15.92
N GLN A 91 13.45 8.57 15.95
CA GLN A 91 13.75 7.56 14.94
C GLN A 91 12.68 6.47 14.91
N MET A 92 12.22 5.99 16.07
CA MET A 92 11.19 4.96 16.15
C MET A 92 9.81 5.46 15.68
N GLN A 93 9.47 6.72 15.96
CA GLN A 93 8.28 7.36 15.39
C GLN A 93 8.36 7.45 13.86
N GLY A 94 9.52 7.81 13.32
CA GLY A 94 9.76 7.81 11.87
C GLY A 94 9.61 6.42 11.26
N ALA A 95 10.21 5.41 11.88
CA ALA A 95 10.12 4.01 11.44
C ALA A 95 8.68 3.49 11.46
N GLN A 96 7.91 3.82 12.51
CA GLN A 96 6.49 3.50 12.61
C GLN A 96 5.69 4.09 11.45
N MET A 97 5.92 5.37 11.15
CA MET A 97 5.22 6.04 10.04
C MET A 97 5.58 5.43 8.68
N ILE A 98 6.85 5.09 8.45
CA ILE A 98 7.29 4.43 7.22
C ILE A 98 6.67 3.04 7.10
N ALA A 99 6.66 2.26 8.18
CA ALA A 99 6.05 0.93 8.19
C ALA A 99 4.55 0.96 7.90
N LEU A 100 3.82 1.94 8.49
CA LEU A 100 2.40 2.14 8.21
C LEU A 100 2.17 2.47 6.73
N GLN A 101 2.95 3.41 6.17
CA GLN A 101 2.86 3.77 4.76
C GLN A 101 3.21 2.58 3.84
N ALA A 102 4.26 1.82 4.16
CA ALA A 102 4.65 0.63 3.42
C ALA A 102 3.49 -0.37 3.34
N LYS A 103 2.89 -0.67 4.49
CA LYS A 103 1.75 -1.58 4.60
C LYS A 103 0.55 -1.08 3.80
N THR A 104 0.20 0.20 3.91
CA THR A 104 -0.93 0.80 3.18
C THR A 104 -0.73 0.74 1.67
N ASN A 105 0.46 1.09 1.18
CA ASN A 105 0.78 0.97 -0.23
C ASN A 105 0.73 -0.49 -0.69
N ALA A 106 1.35 -1.40 0.05
CA ALA A 106 1.37 -2.81 -0.28
C ALA A 106 -0.04 -3.43 -0.34
N THR A 107 -0.95 -3.10 0.59
CA THR A 107 -2.35 -3.56 0.54
C THR A 107 -2.99 -3.26 -0.81
N TYR A 108 -2.83 -2.02 -1.29
CA TYR A 108 -3.42 -1.58 -2.54
C TYR A 108 -2.79 -2.28 -3.74
N TRP A 109 -1.46 -2.35 -3.77
CA TRP A 109 -0.73 -2.93 -4.90
C TRP A 109 -0.88 -4.45 -5.03
N ILE A 110 -1.05 -5.19 -3.93
CA ILE A 110 -1.37 -6.63 -4.01
C ILE A 110 -2.69 -6.86 -4.75
N GLY A 111 -3.68 -5.98 -4.57
CA GLY A 111 -4.91 -6.01 -5.37
C GLY A 111 -4.64 -5.94 -6.86
N PHE A 112 -3.73 -5.06 -7.29
CA PHE A 112 -3.32 -4.98 -8.70
C PHE A 112 -2.57 -6.22 -9.19
N VAL A 113 -1.69 -6.79 -8.37
CA VAL A 113 -0.97 -8.03 -8.75
C VAL A 113 -1.97 -9.14 -9.06
N HIS A 114 -2.93 -9.38 -8.16
CA HIS A 114 -3.96 -10.39 -8.40
C HIS A 114 -4.88 -10.03 -9.57
N PHE A 115 -5.25 -8.77 -9.73
CA PHE A 115 -6.07 -8.34 -10.86
C PHE A 115 -5.39 -8.59 -12.19
N ALA A 116 -4.10 -8.22 -12.30
CA ALA A 116 -3.29 -8.45 -13.50
C ALA A 116 -3.08 -9.94 -13.79
N ASN A 117 -3.01 -10.77 -12.75
CA ASN A 117 -2.93 -12.23 -12.86
C ASN A 117 -4.30 -12.92 -13.09
N GLY A 118 -5.37 -12.15 -13.36
CA GLY A 118 -6.72 -12.69 -13.60
C GLY A 118 -7.44 -13.22 -12.34
N ASN A 119 -6.82 -13.10 -11.17
CA ASN A 119 -7.34 -13.58 -9.89
C ASN A 119 -8.33 -12.56 -9.28
N TYR A 120 -9.40 -12.24 -10.01
CA TYR A 120 -10.30 -11.13 -9.69
C TYR A 120 -10.99 -11.23 -8.32
N LYS A 121 -11.28 -12.46 -7.85
CA LYS A 121 -11.85 -12.67 -6.52
C LYS A 121 -10.87 -12.29 -5.40
N VAL A 122 -9.61 -12.68 -5.54
CA VAL A 122 -8.57 -12.31 -4.57
C VAL A 122 -8.28 -10.81 -4.67
N ALA A 123 -8.27 -10.26 -5.88
CA ALA A 123 -8.14 -8.83 -6.10
C ALA A 123 -9.26 -8.04 -5.40
N SER A 124 -10.52 -8.47 -5.50
CA SER A 124 -11.63 -7.79 -4.81
C SER A 124 -11.44 -7.77 -3.30
N ASP A 125 -10.97 -8.87 -2.70
CA ASP A 125 -10.74 -8.92 -1.25
C ASP A 125 -9.65 -7.93 -0.81
N TRP A 126 -8.58 -7.81 -1.60
CA TRP A 126 -7.49 -6.86 -1.34
C TRP A 126 -7.91 -5.40 -1.55
N PHE A 127 -8.66 -5.11 -2.61
CA PHE A 127 -9.18 -3.77 -2.84
C PHE A 127 -10.22 -3.38 -1.78
N GLN A 128 -11.07 -4.30 -1.32
CA GLN A 128 -11.99 -4.03 -0.20
C GLN A 128 -11.19 -3.64 1.05
N ARG A 129 -10.19 -4.46 1.44
CA ARG A 129 -9.32 -4.14 2.58
C ARG A 129 -8.66 -2.77 2.42
N SER A 130 -8.11 -2.47 1.24
CA SER A 130 -7.49 -1.18 0.96
C SER A 130 -8.47 -0.01 1.01
N ALA A 131 -9.73 -0.22 0.62
CA ALA A 131 -10.79 0.78 0.65
C ALA A 131 -11.28 1.07 2.07
N GLU A 132 -11.14 0.10 2.99
CA GLU A 132 -11.54 0.23 4.40
C GLU A 132 -10.41 0.75 5.30
N GLN A 133 -9.15 0.73 4.83
CA GLN A 133 -8.02 1.25 5.60
C GLN A 133 -8.22 2.72 5.99
N HIS A 134 -7.85 3.05 7.23
CA HIS A 134 -8.02 4.38 7.82
C HIS A 134 -9.47 4.87 7.73
N GLU A 135 -10.43 3.98 8.05
CA GLU A 135 -11.87 4.29 8.04
C GLU A 135 -12.34 4.80 6.67
N GLY A 136 -11.70 4.35 5.59
CA GLY A 136 -11.99 4.77 4.23
C GLY A 136 -11.46 6.14 3.83
N GLN A 137 -10.58 6.74 4.64
CA GLN A 137 -9.91 8.01 4.37
C GLN A 137 -8.45 7.84 3.92
N GLY A 138 -8.01 6.59 3.73
CA GLY A 138 -6.66 6.30 3.24
C GLY A 138 -6.39 6.90 1.85
N PRO A 139 -5.12 7.16 1.49
CA PRO A 139 -4.76 7.79 0.21
C PRO A 139 -5.21 6.99 -1.01
N TRP A 140 -5.41 5.68 -0.85
CA TRP A 140 -5.85 4.77 -1.89
C TRP A 140 -7.34 4.46 -1.86
N ALA A 141 -8.12 5.00 -0.92
CA ALA A 141 -9.50 4.57 -0.70
C ALA A 141 -10.37 4.72 -1.96
N ALA A 142 -10.29 5.87 -2.65
CA ALA A 142 -11.00 6.11 -3.91
C ALA A 142 -10.57 5.14 -5.03
N GLY A 143 -9.26 4.97 -5.23
CA GLY A 143 -8.72 4.05 -6.24
C GLY A 143 -9.03 2.59 -5.93
N ALA A 144 -9.03 2.21 -4.66
CA ALA A 144 -9.38 0.87 -4.20
C ALA A 144 -10.86 0.57 -4.44
N LYS A 145 -11.78 1.49 -4.10
CA LYS A 145 -13.22 1.35 -4.41
C LYS A 145 -13.45 1.19 -5.92
N TYR A 146 -12.79 2.00 -6.74
CA TYR A 146 -12.86 1.87 -8.20
C TYR A 146 -12.41 0.48 -8.66
N ASN A 147 -11.23 0.02 -8.22
CA ASN A 147 -10.69 -1.26 -8.67
C ASN A 147 -11.42 -2.48 -8.07
N LEU A 148 -12.07 -2.32 -6.92
CA LEU A 148 -13.03 -3.28 -6.39
C LEU A 148 -14.21 -3.45 -7.35
N ALA A 149 -14.82 -2.35 -7.81
CA ALA A 149 -15.90 -2.40 -8.80
C ALA A 149 -15.43 -3.01 -10.12
N ARG A 150 -14.21 -2.70 -10.57
CA ARG A 150 -13.59 -3.35 -11.75
C ARG A 150 -13.39 -4.86 -11.55
N SER A 151 -13.06 -5.29 -10.34
CA SER A 151 -12.94 -6.72 -10.01
C SER A 151 -14.30 -7.40 -10.03
N TYR A 152 -15.36 -6.72 -9.55
CA TYR A 152 -16.73 -7.20 -9.63
C TYR A 152 -17.24 -7.32 -11.06
N GLU A 153 -16.94 -6.36 -11.93
CA GLU A 153 -17.23 -6.48 -13.38
C GLU A 153 -16.55 -7.72 -13.98
N ALA A 154 -15.27 -7.94 -13.71
CA ALA A 154 -14.54 -9.09 -14.23
C ALA A 154 -15.10 -10.44 -13.72
N LEU A 155 -15.79 -10.43 -12.58
CA LEU A 155 -16.49 -11.58 -12.01
C LEU A 155 -17.96 -11.70 -12.47
N GLY A 156 -18.46 -10.80 -13.32
CA GLY A 156 -19.86 -10.77 -13.73
C GLY A 156 -20.83 -10.27 -12.66
N ARG A 157 -20.32 -9.66 -11.58
CA ARG A 157 -21.11 -9.08 -10.48
C ARG A 157 -21.50 -7.64 -10.81
N TRP A 158 -22.29 -7.49 -11.87
CA TRP A 158 -22.63 -6.20 -12.47
C TRP A 158 -23.31 -5.23 -11.51
N GLU A 159 -24.30 -5.70 -10.76
CA GLU A 159 -25.05 -4.88 -9.79
C GLU A 159 -24.16 -4.38 -8.64
N ASP A 160 -23.27 -5.23 -8.12
CA ASP A 160 -22.33 -4.83 -7.07
C ASP A 160 -21.35 -3.77 -7.57
N ALA A 161 -20.80 -3.94 -8.78
CA ALA A 161 -19.93 -2.95 -9.40
C ALA A 161 -20.65 -1.61 -9.61
N ARG A 162 -21.86 -1.68 -10.19
CA ARG A 162 -22.70 -0.51 -10.47
C ARG A 162 -23.05 0.26 -9.20
N LYS A 163 -23.38 -0.44 -8.10
CA LYS A 163 -23.62 0.19 -6.81
C LYS A 163 -22.43 0.99 -6.31
N ILE A 164 -21.21 0.46 -6.42
CA ILE A 164 -19.99 1.17 -6.00
C ILE A 164 -19.80 2.45 -6.82
N TYR A 165 -19.95 2.37 -8.15
CA TYR A 165 -19.81 3.53 -9.02
C TYR A 165 -20.84 4.63 -8.75
N LEU A 166 -22.10 4.26 -8.53
CA LEU A 166 -23.17 5.21 -8.23
C LEU A 166 -22.98 5.94 -6.89
N LEU A 167 -22.32 5.29 -5.92
CA LEU A 167 -22.06 5.84 -4.59
C LEU A 167 -20.66 6.48 -4.48
N SER A 168 -19.95 6.66 -5.60
CA SER A 168 -18.60 7.22 -5.60
C SER A 168 -18.65 8.73 -5.39
N GLU A 169 -18.01 9.20 -4.32
CA GLU A 169 -17.79 10.64 -4.04
C GLU A 169 -16.35 11.07 -4.38
N SER A 170 -15.65 10.26 -5.18
CA SER A 170 -14.23 10.50 -5.48
C SER A 170 -14.02 11.57 -6.55
N PRO A 171 -12.80 12.09 -6.73
CA PRO A 171 -12.49 13.03 -7.82
C PRO A 171 -12.85 12.52 -9.22
N GLN A 172 -12.96 11.21 -9.41
CA GLN A 172 -13.30 10.61 -10.70
C GLN A 172 -14.80 10.34 -10.91
N GLN A 173 -15.68 10.65 -9.93
CA GLN A 173 -17.11 10.28 -9.88
C GLN A 173 -17.89 10.37 -11.21
N HIS A 174 -17.59 11.35 -12.07
CA HIS A 174 -18.23 11.49 -13.38
C HIS A 174 -17.92 10.28 -14.29
N GLY A 175 -16.68 9.78 -14.28
CA GLY A 175 -16.27 8.58 -14.99
C GLY A 175 -16.95 7.32 -14.44
N ASP A 176 -17.08 7.22 -13.12
CA ASP A 176 -17.84 6.15 -12.47
C ASP A 176 -19.30 6.15 -12.89
N LEU A 177 -19.96 7.31 -12.90
CA LEU A 177 -21.35 7.44 -13.35
C LEU A 177 -21.53 7.01 -14.81
N VAL A 178 -20.58 7.35 -15.69
CA VAL A 178 -20.59 6.89 -17.09
C VAL A 178 -20.47 5.36 -17.14
N ARG A 179 -19.57 4.77 -16.36
CA ARG A 179 -19.38 3.31 -16.32
C ARG A 179 -20.61 2.59 -15.74
N ALA A 180 -21.22 3.12 -14.69
CA ALA A 180 -22.46 2.61 -14.11
C ALA A 180 -23.62 2.57 -15.13
N ARG A 181 -23.76 3.63 -15.93
CA ARG A 181 -24.76 3.71 -17.02
C ARG A 181 -24.48 2.69 -18.12
N LEU A 182 -23.21 2.52 -18.49
CA LEU A 182 -22.80 1.52 -19.48
C LEU A 182 -23.16 0.10 -19.02
N ILE A 183 -22.87 -0.23 -17.76
CA ILE A 183 -23.25 -1.52 -17.17
C ILE A 183 -24.76 -1.73 -17.26
N ALA A 184 -25.58 -0.75 -16.86
CA ALA A 184 -27.04 -0.86 -16.93
C ALA A 184 -27.59 -1.04 -18.36
N GLN A 185 -26.88 -0.55 -19.39
CA GLN A 185 -27.26 -0.74 -20.78
C GLN A 185 -26.87 -2.12 -21.32
N GLN A 186 -25.73 -2.65 -20.90
CA GLN A 186 -25.17 -3.92 -21.39
C GLN A 186 -25.65 -5.14 -20.59
N HIS A 187 -26.00 -4.93 -19.33
CA HIS A 187 -26.39 -5.95 -18.36
C HIS A 187 -27.64 -5.45 -17.59
N PRO A 188 -28.82 -5.42 -18.23
CA PRO A 188 -30.07 -4.93 -17.64
C PRO A 188 -30.65 -5.85 -16.55
#